data_AF-A0A7G1IRI8-F1
#
_entry.id   AF-A0A7G1IRI8-F1
#
_cell.length_a   1.000
_cell.length_b   1.000
_cell.length_c   1.000
_cell.angle_alpha   90.00
_cell.angle_beta   90.00
_cell.angle_gamma   90.00
#
_symmetry.space_group_name_H-M   'P 1'
#
loop_
_entity.id
_entity.type
_entity.pdbx_description
1 polymer ?
#
loop_
_entity_poly.entity_id
_entity_poly.type
_entity_poly.pdbx_seq_one_letter_code
_entity_poly.pdbx_strand_id
1 'polypeptide(L)'
;MAAAFVLPRMNLGVKPRRDIGLERFASRAGAAPIFGYWDVHASWGTWAAIVIALAVVAWGPVVTQRLSWRLLTLGSWATSCAWAFSLAMIDGWQQGFAGRLTTKDEYLSEVPGIRDIPATVRTFASRIVDFQPNSWTTHVSGHPPGALLTFVWLDRLGLHGGAWAGLLCLLVGSSAAAAVVVAVRALAGEHTARRAAPFLALAPTAIWVAVSADGYFAGVAAWGIALLAVAVHAGTRFPGLVAAGAGLLLGWGVFLSYGLMLMGLPALAVLVSSKDWRAGLRALGPAVVAAAAVAVAFAVAGFSWFEGYTLVQQRYWQGIAHDRPFQYWSWANLACVVCAIGLGSVAGVSRVFDREAIRRRSGFHLLLLGRWPPLCART
;
A
#
# COMPACT_ATOMS: atom_id res chain seq x y z
N MET A 1 -9.34 12.68 -12.20
CA MET A 1 -10.48 12.53 -11.27
C MET A 1 -11.83 12.56 -12.00
N ALA A 2 -12.15 13.57 -12.82
CA ALA A 2 -13.46 13.68 -13.52
C ALA A 2 -13.97 12.39 -14.22
N ALA A 3 -13.12 11.64 -14.93
CA ALA A 3 -13.52 10.42 -15.64
C ALA A 3 -14.06 9.29 -14.72
N ALA A 4 -13.57 9.16 -13.48
CA ALA A 4 -14.06 8.18 -12.52
C ALA A 4 -15.45 8.53 -11.95
N PHE A 5 -15.86 9.80 -12.05
CA PHE A 5 -17.15 10.31 -11.59
C PHE A 5 -18.21 10.37 -12.69
N VAL A 6 -17.81 10.29 -13.97
CA VAL A 6 -18.72 10.27 -15.12
C VAL A 6 -19.28 8.86 -15.36
N LEU A 7 -18.45 7.82 -15.25
CA LEU A 7 -18.82 6.42 -15.50
C LEU A 7 -20.03 5.92 -14.68
N PRO A 8 -20.17 6.20 -13.36
CA PRO A 8 -21.34 5.80 -12.59
C PRO A 8 -22.64 6.54 -12.96
N ARG A 9 -22.52 7.69 -13.64
CA ARG A 9 -23.65 8.52 -14.10
C ARG A 9 -24.06 8.20 -15.54
N MET A 10 -23.25 7.43 -16.27
CA MET A 10 -23.62 6.91 -17.57
C MET A 10 -24.54 5.71 -17.34
N ASN A 11 -25.76 5.79 -17.86
CA ASN A 11 -26.86 4.84 -17.67
C ASN A 11 -26.61 3.48 -18.38
N LEU A 12 -25.45 2.86 -18.14
CA LEU A 12 -24.94 1.63 -18.77
C LEU A 12 -25.43 0.35 -18.05
N GLY A 13 -26.58 0.41 -17.38
CA GLY A 13 -27.24 -0.78 -16.82
C GLY A 13 -26.90 -1.14 -15.37
N VAL A 14 -26.03 -0.40 -14.69
CA VAL A 14 -25.84 -0.52 -13.22
C VAL A 14 -26.83 0.40 -12.52
N LYS A 15 -28.04 -0.09 -12.22
CA LYS A 15 -29.02 0.67 -11.42
C LYS A 15 -28.57 0.66 -9.95
N PRO A 16 -28.28 1.82 -9.32
CA PRO A 16 -28.21 1.86 -7.87
C PRO A 16 -29.58 1.47 -7.32
N ARG A 17 -29.55 0.54 -6.37
CA ARG A 17 -30.73 -0.08 -5.76
C ARG A 17 -31.61 1.00 -5.10
N ARG A 18 -32.88 1.07 -5.50
CA ARG A 18 -33.88 2.08 -5.09
C ARG A 18 -34.62 1.72 -3.78
N ASP A 19 -34.28 0.59 -3.18
CA ASP A 19 -34.89 -0.03 -1.98
C ASP A 19 -34.32 0.49 -0.65
N ILE A 20 -33.23 1.25 -0.69
CA ILE A 20 -32.66 1.96 0.46
C ILE A 20 -32.88 3.45 0.26
N GLY A 21 -33.61 4.08 1.19
CA GLY A 21 -33.83 5.52 1.20
C GLY A 21 -32.50 6.24 1.02
N LEU A 22 -32.42 7.11 0.00
CA LEU A 22 -31.23 7.88 -0.32
C LEU A 22 -30.65 8.58 0.92
N GLU A 23 -31.48 8.89 1.92
CA GLU A 23 -31.11 9.54 3.19
C GLU A 23 -30.03 8.83 4.01
N ARG A 24 -29.97 7.48 4.02
CA ARG A 24 -28.96 6.75 4.82
C ARG A 24 -27.53 6.96 4.29
N PHE A 25 -27.41 7.27 3.00
CA PHE A 25 -26.16 7.67 2.35
C PHE A 25 -26.16 9.11 1.85
N ALA A 26 -27.24 9.89 1.99
CA ALA A 26 -27.38 11.20 1.35
C ALA A 26 -26.28 12.17 1.80
N SER A 27 -25.75 11.99 3.03
CA SER A 27 -24.62 12.76 3.54
C SER A 27 -23.24 12.32 3.02
N ARG A 28 -23.10 11.12 2.41
CA ARG A 28 -21.81 10.55 1.94
C ARG A 28 -21.84 9.90 0.54
N ALA A 29 -22.97 9.93 -0.17
CA ALA A 29 -23.18 9.35 -1.51
C ALA A 29 -22.70 10.26 -2.66
N GLY A 30 -22.39 11.52 -2.37
CA GLY A 30 -22.03 12.52 -3.39
C GLY A 30 -20.70 12.26 -4.12
N ALA A 31 -19.85 11.38 -3.59
CA ALA A 31 -18.49 11.13 -4.09
C ALA A 31 -18.19 9.66 -4.47
N ALA A 32 -19.19 8.77 -4.58
CA ALA A 32 -18.96 7.38 -4.98
C ALA A 32 -18.13 7.31 -6.29
N PRO A 33 -17.05 6.49 -6.35
CA PRO A 33 -16.67 5.38 -5.47
C PRO A 33 -15.87 5.75 -4.20
N ILE A 34 -15.50 7.02 -4.03
CA ILE A 34 -14.74 7.51 -2.88
C ILE A 34 -15.73 7.89 -1.76
N PHE A 35 -15.38 7.59 -0.52
CA PHE A 35 -16.20 7.98 0.61
C PHE A 35 -15.95 9.44 0.97
N GLY A 36 -16.96 10.29 0.82
CA GLY A 36 -16.83 11.72 1.14
C GLY A 36 -18.01 12.56 0.65
N TYR A 37 -17.97 13.85 0.99
CA TYR A 37 -18.84 14.88 0.44
C TYR A 37 -17.98 15.93 -0.28
N TRP A 38 -18.59 16.70 -1.17
CA TRP A 38 -17.91 17.80 -1.83
C TRP A 38 -17.83 18.97 -0.86
N ASP A 39 -16.60 19.32 -0.49
CA ASP A 39 -16.31 20.55 0.25
C ASP A 39 -15.04 21.17 -0.31
N VAL A 40 -15.03 22.50 -0.41
CA VAL A 40 -13.91 23.25 -0.99
C VAL A 40 -13.07 23.77 0.14
N HIS A 41 -11.92 23.12 0.35
CA HIS A 41 -10.94 23.56 1.33
C HIS A 41 -9.76 24.24 0.62
N ALA A 42 -9.36 25.40 1.14
CA ALA A 42 -8.20 26.12 0.67
C ALA A 42 -7.44 26.70 1.86
N SER A 43 -6.14 26.44 1.91
CA SER A 43 -5.25 26.96 2.95
C SER A 43 -3.84 27.18 2.37
N TRP A 44 -2.87 27.50 3.22
CA TRP A 44 -1.47 27.58 2.81
C TRP A 44 -0.95 26.26 2.20
N GLY A 45 -1.51 25.12 2.61
CA GLY A 45 -1.16 23.80 2.07
C GLY A 45 -1.45 23.70 0.57
N THR A 46 -2.51 24.38 0.09
CA THR A 46 -2.86 24.47 -1.32
C THR A 46 -1.75 25.15 -2.13
N TRP A 47 -1.24 26.28 -1.64
CA TRP A 47 -0.16 27.02 -2.30
C TRP A 47 1.15 26.23 -2.29
N ALA A 48 1.49 25.61 -1.16
CA ALA A 48 2.68 24.76 -1.05
C ALA A 48 2.62 23.58 -2.04
N ALA A 49 1.47 22.90 -2.14
CA ALA A 49 1.24 21.83 -3.11
C ALA A 49 1.42 22.33 -4.55
N ILE A 50 0.80 23.44 -4.93
CA ILE A 50 0.93 24.02 -6.28
C ILE A 50 2.40 24.32 -6.61
N VAL A 51 3.14 24.94 -5.69
CA VAL A 51 4.56 25.26 -5.89
C VAL A 51 5.39 23.99 -6.08
N ILE A 52 5.19 22.97 -5.24
CA ILE A 52 5.89 21.68 -5.37
C ILE A 52 5.56 21.02 -6.71
N ALA A 53 4.28 21.01 -7.10
CA ALA A 53 3.85 20.43 -8.37
C ALA A 53 4.51 21.11 -9.57
N LEU A 54 4.48 22.45 -9.61
CA LEU A 54 5.12 23.23 -10.67
C LEU A 54 6.64 23.00 -10.70
N ALA A 55 7.29 22.96 -9.53
CA ALA A 55 8.73 22.76 -9.44
C ALA A 55 9.15 21.38 -9.98
N VAL A 56 8.45 20.31 -9.61
CA VAL A 56 8.76 18.96 -10.10
C VAL A 56 8.42 18.82 -11.58
N VAL A 57 7.34 19.42 -12.08
CA VAL A 57 7.00 19.37 -13.51
C VAL A 57 8.03 20.13 -14.36
N ALA A 58 8.44 21.33 -13.93
CA ALA A 58 9.38 22.17 -14.67
C ALA A 58 10.82 21.64 -14.62
N TRP A 59 11.29 21.23 -13.44
CA TRP A 59 12.71 20.90 -13.22
C TRP A 59 12.97 19.42 -12.95
N GLY A 60 11.98 18.65 -12.50
CA GLY A 60 12.14 17.25 -12.12
C GLY A 60 12.81 16.39 -13.21
N PRO A 61 12.35 16.40 -14.47
CA PRO A 61 12.96 15.60 -15.53
C PRO A 61 14.44 15.90 -15.78
N VAL A 62 14.90 17.14 -15.54
CA VAL A 62 16.29 17.55 -15.73
C VAL A 62 17.11 17.22 -14.48
N VAL A 63 16.60 17.55 -13.29
CA VAL A 63 17.28 17.37 -12.01
C VAL A 63 17.54 15.88 -11.73
N THR A 64 16.56 15.00 -12.00
CA THR A 64 16.73 13.57 -11.71
C THR A 64 17.78 12.89 -12.58
N GLN A 65 18.15 13.47 -13.72
CA GLN A 65 19.24 12.95 -14.57
C GLN A 65 20.63 13.36 -14.07
N ARG A 66 20.72 14.45 -13.31
CA ARG A 66 22.01 15.03 -12.87
C ARG A 66 22.39 14.65 -11.44
N LEU A 67 21.42 14.36 -10.58
CA LEU A 67 21.69 14.04 -9.17
C LEU A 67 22.46 12.72 -9.02
N SER A 68 23.30 12.64 -7.98
CA SER A 68 23.85 11.36 -7.54
C SER A 68 22.71 10.43 -7.08
N TRP A 69 22.93 9.12 -7.14
CA TRP A 69 21.89 8.16 -6.80
C TRP A 69 21.32 8.35 -5.39
N ARG A 70 22.19 8.63 -4.40
CA ARG A 70 21.78 8.88 -3.01
C ARG A 70 20.88 10.12 -2.88
N LEU A 71 21.23 11.20 -3.58
CA LEU A 71 20.43 12.42 -3.59
C LEU A 71 19.12 12.24 -4.36
N LEU A 72 19.10 11.41 -5.40
CA LEU A 72 17.85 11.09 -6.11
C LEU A 72 16.87 10.35 -5.19
N THR A 73 17.32 9.32 -4.46
CA THR A 73 16.44 8.55 -3.57
C THR A 73 15.95 9.40 -2.40
N LEU A 74 16.85 10.15 -1.74
CA LEU A 74 16.48 11.04 -0.64
C LEU A 74 15.60 12.20 -1.12
N GLY A 75 15.91 12.77 -2.28
CA GLY A 75 15.13 13.83 -2.89
C GLY A 75 13.73 13.37 -3.30
N SER A 76 13.60 12.15 -3.82
CA SER A 76 12.28 11.57 -4.16
C SER A 76 11.42 11.36 -2.91
N TRP A 77 12.02 10.87 -1.82
CA TRP A 77 11.32 10.74 -0.54
C TRP A 77 10.96 12.10 0.05
N ALA A 78 11.90 13.03 0.15
CA ALA A 78 11.67 14.36 0.71
C ALA A 78 10.58 15.12 -0.07
N THR A 79 10.61 15.02 -1.41
CA THR A 79 9.59 15.64 -2.26
C THR A 79 8.22 14.99 -2.06
N SER A 80 8.16 13.65 -1.99
CA SER A 80 6.91 12.93 -1.71
C SER A 80 6.35 13.25 -0.32
N CYS A 81 7.22 13.38 0.68
CA CYS A 81 6.87 13.77 2.04
C CYS A 81 6.32 15.21 2.08
N ALA A 82 7.02 16.16 1.45
CA ALA A 82 6.59 17.55 1.36
C ALA A 82 5.26 17.68 0.60
N TRP A 83 5.10 16.91 -0.48
CA TRP A 83 3.85 16.85 -1.24
C TRP A 83 2.68 16.33 -0.40
N ALA A 84 2.84 15.16 0.23
CA ALA A 84 1.80 14.55 1.07
C ALA A 84 1.47 15.43 2.29
N PHE A 85 2.48 16.03 2.94
CA PHE A 85 2.27 16.97 4.04
C PHE A 85 1.53 18.23 3.60
N SER A 86 1.90 18.81 2.45
CA SER A 86 1.20 20.00 1.92
C SER A 86 -0.27 19.70 1.64
N LEU A 87 -0.58 18.52 1.11
CA LEU A 87 -1.96 18.08 0.89
C LEU A 87 -2.72 17.91 2.21
N ALA A 88 -2.11 17.29 3.24
CA ALA A 88 -2.73 17.19 4.57
C ALA A 88 -3.04 18.57 5.16
N MET A 89 -2.11 19.52 4.98
CA MET A 89 -2.23 20.87 5.51
C MET A 89 -3.27 21.73 4.80
N ILE A 90 -3.87 21.27 3.69
CA ILE A 90 -5.07 21.91 3.09
C ILE A 90 -6.19 22.02 4.13
N ASP A 91 -6.37 20.98 4.95
CA ASP A 91 -7.35 20.97 6.04
C ASP A 91 -6.80 21.57 7.35
N GLY A 92 -5.56 22.06 7.34
CA GLY A 92 -4.88 22.64 8.50
C GLY A 92 -4.35 21.60 9.50
N TRP A 93 -3.66 22.09 10.55
CA TRP A 93 -2.89 21.23 11.46
C TRP A 93 -3.76 20.27 12.26
N GLN A 94 -4.87 20.76 12.83
CA GLN A 94 -5.72 19.94 13.68
C GLN A 94 -6.56 18.96 12.86
N GLN A 95 -7.32 19.47 11.89
CA GLN A 95 -8.21 18.59 11.12
C GLN A 95 -7.43 17.70 10.17
N GLY A 96 -6.39 18.19 9.48
CA GLY A 96 -5.66 17.48 8.45
C GLY A 96 -4.46 16.65 8.92
N PHE A 97 -3.93 16.91 10.12
CA PHE A 97 -2.71 16.25 10.60
C PHE A 97 -2.85 15.69 12.03
N ALA A 98 -2.73 16.52 13.06
CA ALA A 98 -2.62 16.08 14.45
C ALA A 98 -3.88 15.40 15.00
N GLY A 99 -5.07 15.76 14.51
CA GLY A 99 -6.35 15.18 14.93
C GLY A 99 -6.90 14.11 14.00
N ARG A 100 -6.31 13.88 12.81
CA ARG A 100 -6.85 12.90 11.84
C ARG A 100 -6.91 11.49 12.42
N LEU A 101 -5.84 11.06 13.05
CA LEU A 101 -5.73 9.72 13.62
C LEU A 101 -6.35 9.58 15.01
N THR A 102 -6.90 10.64 15.61
CA THR A 102 -7.48 10.60 16.96
C THR A 102 -9.01 10.47 16.94
N THR A 103 -9.61 10.25 15.77
CA THR A 103 -11.05 10.05 15.68
C THR A 103 -11.45 8.70 16.28
N LYS A 104 -12.72 8.58 16.70
CA LYS A 104 -13.20 7.39 17.43
C LYS A 104 -12.97 6.07 16.70
N ASP A 105 -12.96 6.09 15.37
CA ASP A 105 -12.87 4.91 14.52
C ASP A 105 -11.42 4.45 14.26
N GLU A 106 -10.43 5.28 14.63
CA GLU A 106 -9.00 5.10 14.36
C GLU A 106 -8.27 4.32 15.46
N TYR A 107 -7.09 3.79 15.15
CA TYR A 107 -6.26 2.99 16.06
C TYR A 107 -5.95 3.70 17.39
N LEU A 108 -5.69 5.01 17.37
CA LEU A 108 -5.22 5.73 18.56
C LEU A 108 -6.29 5.86 19.65
N SER A 109 -7.57 5.72 19.32
CA SER A 109 -8.64 5.78 20.33
C SER A 109 -8.56 4.61 21.31
N GLU A 110 -8.00 3.47 20.88
CA GLU A 110 -7.84 2.26 21.69
C GLU A 110 -6.52 2.23 22.48
N VAL A 111 -5.52 2.99 22.05
CA VAL A 111 -4.16 2.96 22.62
C VAL A 111 -4.14 3.21 24.14
N PRO A 112 -4.83 4.24 24.69
CA PRO A 112 -4.84 4.49 26.14
C PRO A 112 -5.45 3.35 26.97
N GLY A 113 -6.32 2.53 26.38
CA GLY A 113 -6.95 1.39 27.04
C GLY A 113 -6.04 0.17 27.18
N ILE A 114 -4.93 0.13 26.43
CA ILE A 114 -4.03 -1.02 26.37
C ILE A 114 -2.97 -0.89 27.47
N ARG A 115 -3.19 -1.59 28.58
CA ARG A 115 -2.23 -1.64 29.70
C ARG A 115 -1.26 -2.82 29.59
N ASP A 116 -1.79 -3.98 29.22
CA ASP A 116 -1.05 -5.23 29.06
C ASP A 116 -1.01 -5.67 27.59
N ILE A 117 0.17 -5.57 26.97
CA ILE A 117 0.37 -5.90 25.55
C ILE A 117 0.22 -7.42 25.30
N PRO A 118 0.92 -8.31 26.04
CA PRO A 118 0.72 -9.75 25.89
C PRO A 118 -0.74 -10.19 26.04
N ALA A 119 -1.47 -9.68 27.04
CA ALA A 119 -2.87 -10.02 27.22
C ALA A 119 -3.71 -9.52 26.04
N THR A 120 -3.45 -8.31 25.55
CA THR A 120 -4.16 -7.71 24.40
C THR A 120 -3.97 -8.53 23.13
N VAL A 121 -2.76 -9.02 22.85
CA VAL A 121 -2.51 -9.86 21.66
C VAL A 121 -3.24 -11.20 21.78
N ARG A 122 -3.18 -11.83 22.95
CA ARG A 122 -3.82 -13.12 23.22
C ARG A 122 -5.35 -13.06 23.12
N THR A 123 -5.96 -11.94 23.53
CA THR A 123 -7.41 -11.75 23.50
C THR A 123 -7.88 -10.90 22.32
N PHE A 124 -6.99 -10.55 21.38
CA PHE A 124 -7.32 -9.61 20.30
C PHE A 124 -8.53 -10.08 19.48
N ALA A 125 -8.56 -11.37 19.14
CA ALA A 125 -9.61 -11.98 18.32
C ALA A 125 -11.00 -11.90 18.99
N SER A 126 -11.09 -12.03 20.32
CA SER A 126 -12.39 -12.05 21.02
C SER A 126 -13.13 -10.72 20.99
N ARG A 127 -12.44 -9.64 20.63
CA ARG A 127 -12.99 -8.28 20.52
C ARG A 127 -13.28 -7.86 19.07
N ILE A 128 -13.05 -8.73 18.07
CA ILE A 128 -13.26 -8.40 16.65
C ILE A 128 -14.74 -8.28 16.29
N VAL A 129 -15.58 -9.22 16.72
CA VAL A 129 -17.01 -9.25 16.35
C VAL A 129 -17.73 -8.01 16.90
N ASP A 130 -18.70 -7.48 16.14
CA ASP A 130 -19.43 -6.27 16.54
C ASP A 130 -20.52 -6.57 17.57
N PHE A 131 -21.08 -5.51 18.16
CA PHE A 131 -22.18 -5.56 19.13
C PHE A 131 -21.84 -6.23 20.47
N GLN A 132 -20.57 -6.21 20.88
CA GLN A 132 -20.14 -6.58 22.23
C GLN A 132 -19.71 -5.33 23.01
N PRO A 133 -19.85 -5.30 24.36
CA PRO A 133 -19.49 -4.13 25.16
C PRO A 133 -18.04 -3.66 24.97
N ASN A 134 -17.14 -4.59 24.62
CA ASN A 134 -15.71 -4.35 24.46
C ASN A 134 -15.23 -4.57 23.01
N SER A 135 -16.12 -4.52 22.01
CA SER A 135 -15.71 -4.64 20.61
C SER A 135 -14.68 -3.58 20.24
N TRP A 136 -13.69 -3.96 19.43
CA TRP A 136 -12.74 -3.03 18.84
C TRP A 136 -13.43 -2.00 17.95
N THR A 137 -12.87 -0.80 17.89
CA THR A 137 -13.22 0.22 16.90
C THR A 137 -13.04 -0.26 15.46
N THR A 138 -13.68 0.45 14.52
CA THR A 138 -13.77 0.06 13.11
C THR A 138 -12.41 -0.30 12.51
N HIS A 139 -11.39 0.55 12.62
CA HIS A 139 -10.08 0.27 12.01
C HIS A 139 -9.30 -0.83 12.74
N VAL A 140 -9.38 -0.89 14.07
CA VAL A 140 -8.70 -1.95 14.84
C VAL A 140 -9.30 -3.32 14.53
N SER A 141 -10.62 -3.41 14.46
CA SER A 141 -11.34 -4.66 14.18
C SER A 141 -11.11 -5.19 12.76
N GLY A 142 -10.79 -4.33 11.78
CA GLY A 142 -10.64 -4.71 10.38
C GLY A 142 -9.29 -5.33 10.01
N HIS A 143 -8.31 -5.29 10.91
CA HIS A 143 -6.93 -5.67 10.63
C HIS A 143 -6.32 -6.51 11.76
N PRO A 144 -5.23 -7.25 11.49
CA PRO A 144 -4.50 -7.95 12.56
C PRO A 144 -3.79 -6.94 13.50
N PRO A 145 -3.29 -7.39 14.65
CA PRO A 145 -2.85 -6.51 15.74
C PRO A 145 -1.61 -5.65 15.44
N GLY A 146 -0.87 -5.88 14.35
CA GLY A 146 0.41 -5.23 14.10
C GLY A 146 0.33 -3.70 14.03
N ALA A 147 -0.73 -3.16 13.42
CA ALA A 147 -0.93 -1.72 13.32
C ALA A 147 -1.19 -1.09 14.70
N LEU A 148 -2.09 -1.69 15.49
CA LEU A 148 -2.37 -1.27 16.86
C LEU A 148 -1.10 -1.32 17.72
N LEU A 149 -0.35 -2.41 17.65
CA LEU A 149 0.91 -2.57 18.40
C LEU A 149 1.93 -1.50 18.04
N THR A 150 2.02 -1.12 16.77
CA THR A 150 2.91 -0.04 16.33
C THR A 150 2.61 1.27 17.05
N PHE A 151 1.33 1.66 17.13
CA PHE A 151 0.93 2.88 17.82
C PHE A 151 1.02 2.77 19.34
N VAL A 152 0.78 1.59 19.91
CA VAL A 152 1.02 1.34 21.35
C VAL A 152 2.51 1.49 21.67
N TRP A 153 3.42 0.91 20.87
CA TRP A 153 4.85 1.07 21.10
C TRP A 153 5.32 2.51 20.93
N LEU A 154 4.78 3.22 19.93
CA LEU A 154 5.06 4.65 19.74
C LEU A 154 4.67 5.45 20.99
N ASP A 155 3.48 5.18 21.54
CA ASP A 155 3.01 5.74 22.79
C ASP A 155 3.93 5.39 23.98
N ARG A 156 4.34 4.12 24.12
CA ARG A 156 5.25 3.69 25.21
C ARG A 156 6.65 4.29 25.11
N LEU A 157 7.07 4.74 23.92
CA LEU A 157 8.34 5.45 23.73
C LEU A 157 8.26 6.95 24.04
N GLY A 158 7.10 7.45 24.51
CA GLY A 158 6.89 8.86 24.83
C GLY A 158 6.37 9.70 23.65
N LEU A 159 6.11 9.08 22.50
CA LEU A 159 5.68 9.75 21.27
C LEU A 159 4.14 9.67 21.15
N HIS A 160 3.47 10.30 22.11
CA HIS A 160 2.01 10.19 22.30
C HIS A 160 1.18 11.03 21.30
N GLY A 161 -0.01 10.55 20.97
CA GLY A 161 -1.02 11.34 20.27
C GLY A 161 -0.88 11.40 18.74
N GLY A 162 -1.86 12.06 18.11
CA GLY A 162 -2.05 11.98 16.66
C GLY A 162 -1.00 12.70 15.82
N ALA A 163 -0.30 13.71 16.36
CA ALA A 163 0.80 14.36 15.63
C ALA A 163 1.98 13.41 15.40
N TRP A 164 2.39 12.65 16.42
CA TRP A 164 3.49 11.69 16.31
C TRP A 164 3.10 10.48 15.45
N ALA A 165 1.89 9.94 15.66
CA ALA A 165 1.36 8.88 14.80
C ALA A 165 1.25 9.33 13.33
N GLY A 166 0.76 10.55 13.10
CA GLY A 166 0.65 11.13 11.77
C GLY A 166 2.00 11.34 11.10
N LEU A 167 3.00 11.78 11.86
CA LEU A 167 4.38 11.90 11.38
C LEU A 167 4.98 10.54 11.01
N LEU A 168 4.78 9.51 11.82
CA LEU A 168 5.21 8.15 11.50
C LEU A 168 4.59 7.69 10.16
N CYS A 169 3.26 7.80 10.05
CA CYS A 169 2.53 7.44 8.83
C CYS A 169 3.00 8.22 7.61
N LEU A 170 3.20 9.54 7.75
CA LEU A 170 3.71 10.40 6.68
C LEU A 170 5.11 9.97 6.24
N LEU A 171 6.05 9.80 7.18
CA LEU A 171 7.44 9.48 6.86
C LEU A 171 7.56 8.10 6.22
N VAL A 172 6.94 7.08 6.82
CA VAL A 172 7.01 5.71 6.29
C VAL A 172 6.22 5.61 4.99
N GLY A 173 5.02 6.18 4.91
CA GLY A 173 4.20 6.12 3.71
C GLY A 173 4.79 6.86 2.52
N SER A 174 5.28 8.09 2.70
CA SER A 174 5.96 8.83 1.62
C SER A 174 7.27 8.18 1.18
N SER A 175 7.92 7.39 2.05
CA SER A 175 9.14 6.66 1.67
C SER A 175 8.88 5.56 0.63
N ALA A 176 7.61 5.17 0.41
CA ALA A 176 7.22 4.27 -0.67
C ALA A 176 7.70 4.77 -2.05
N ALA A 177 7.72 6.09 -2.28
CA ALA A 177 8.23 6.67 -3.53
C ALA A 177 9.71 6.29 -3.75
N ALA A 178 10.54 6.40 -2.71
CA ALA A 178 11.94 6.00 -2.79
C ALA A 178 12.11 4.48 -2.90
N ALA A 179 11.30 3.70 -2.17
CA ALA A 179 11.31 2.24 -2.26
C ALA A 179 11.02 1.77 -3.71
N VAL A 180 10.01 2.36 -4.37
CA VAL A 180 9.68 2.05 -5.76
C VAL A 180 10.81 2.48 -6.71
N VAL A 181 11.43 3.65 -6.51
CA VAL A 181 12.61 4.08 -7.30
C VAL A 181 13.76 3.07 -7.18
N VAL A 182 14.01 2.55 -5.97
CA VAL A 182 15.02 1.51 -5.71
C VAL A 182 14.65 0.20 -6.39
N ALA A 183 13.40 -0.24 -6.28
CA ALA A 183 12.91 -1.46 -6.93
C ALA A 183 13.02 -1.38 -8.47
N VAL A 184 12.60 -0.26 -9.06
CA VAL A 184 12.70 -0.02 -10.51
C VAL A 184 14.15 -0.02 -10.97
N ARG A 185 15.09 0.54 -10.19
CA ARG A 185 16.51 0.45 -10.54
C ARG A 185 17.00 -0.99 -10.55
N ALA A 186 16.62 -1.79 -9.56
CA ALA A 186 17.01 -3.19 -9.49
C ALA A 186 16.45 -4.01 -10.67
N LEU A 187 15.21 -3.74 -11.08
CA LEU A 187 14.51 -4.53 -12.11
C LEU A 187 14.71 -4.03 -13.54
N ALA A 188 14.81 -2.72 -13.75
CA ALA A 188 14.74 -2.08 -15.06
C ALA A 188 15.88 -1.08 -15.30
N GLY A 189 16.86 -1.01 -14.40
CA GLY A 189 18.03 -0.15 -14.51
C GLY A 189 17.82 1.29 -14.07
N GLU A 190 18.94 1.98 -13.87
CA GLU A 190 18.97 3.31 -13.26
C GLU A 190 18.32 4.40 -14.13
N HIS A 191 18.46 4.31 -15.45
CA HIS A 191 17.86 5.28 -16.37
C HIS A 191 16.33 5.30 -16.25
N THR A 192 15.70 4.13 -16.21
CA THR A 192 14.24 3.99 -16.01
C THR A 192 13.81 4.53 -14.66
N ALA A 193 14.57 4.22 -13.59
CA ALA A 193 14.30 4.72 -12.25
C ALA A 193 14.34 6.25 -12.16
N ARG A 194 15.35 6.88 -12.79
CA ARG A 194 15.49 8.35 -12.86
C ARG A 194 14.33 9.02 -13.58
N ARG A 195 13.80 8.38 -14.63
CA ARG A 195 12.62 8.86 -15.37
C ARG A 195 11.34 8.69 -14.57
N ALA A 196 11.22 7.65 -13.75
CA ALA A 196 10.05 7.40 -12.92
C ALA A 196 9.98 8.30 -11.67
N ALA A 197 11.13 8.70 -11.12
CA ALA A 197 11.22 9.41 -9.84
C ALA A 197 10.31 10.65 -9.70
N PRO A 198 10.22 11.59 -10.68
CA PRO A 198 9.33 12.76 -10.56
C PRO A 198 7.85 12.37 -10.44
N PHE A 199 7.43 11.34 -11.18
CA PHE A 199 6.04 10.86 -11.17
C PHE A 199 5.68 10.17 -9.86
N LEU A 200 6.63 9.41 -9.30
CA LEU A 200 6.46 8.74 -8.00
C LEU A 200 6.41 9.76 -6.86
N ALA A 201 7.21 10.83 -6.93
CA ALA A 201 7.22 11.88 -5.93
C ALA A 201 5.89 12.65 -5.85
N LEU A 202 5.24 12.90 -7.00
CA LEU A 202 3.94 13.57 -7.09
C LEU A 202 2.75 12.60 -7.24
N ALA A 203 2.90 11.33 -6.88
CA ALA A 203 1.85 10.35 -7.09
C ALA A 203 0.52 10.81 -6.42
N PRO A 204 -0.63 10.75 -7.13
CA PRO A 204 -1.93 11.13 -6.56
C PRO A 204 -2.31 10.32 -5.32
N THR A 205 -1.78 9.10 -5.21
CA THR A 205 -1.89 8.24 -4.02
C THR A 205 -1.54 8.97 -2.71
N ALA A 206 -0.71 10.02 -2.76
CA ALA A 206 -0.35 10.85 -1.62
C ALA A 206 -1.55 11.35 -0.80
N ILE A 207 -2.71 11.56 -1.43
CA ILE A 207 -3.96 11.96 -0.76
C ILE A 207 -4.39 10.93 0.29
N TRP A 208 -4.20 9.63 0.00
CA TRP A 208 -4.55 8.53 0.92
C TRP A 208 -3.39 8.09 1.79
N VAL A 209 -2.15 8.46 1.44
CA VAL A 209 -0.94 8.14 2.20
C VAL A 209 -0.71 9.15 3.33
N ALA A 210 -1.13 10.40 3.13
CA ALA A 210 -0.97 11.45 4.12
C ALA A 210 -1.76 11.12 5.39
N VAL A 211 -1.04 10.94 6.51
CA VAL A 211 -1.62 10.81 7.86
C VAL A 211 -2.67 9.69 7.95
N SER A 212 -2.32 8.52 7.43
CA SER A 212 -3.17 7.31 7.51
C SER A 212 -2.35 6.07 7.86
N ALA A 213 -2.98 5.12 8.56
CA ALA A 213 -2.39 3.80 8.80
C ALA A 213 -2.11 3.04 7.49
N ASP A 214 -2.99 3.19 6.49
CA ASP A 214 -2.80 2.60 5.16
C ASP A 214 -1.54 3.11 4.45
N GLY A 215 -1.20 4.40 4.64
CA GLY A 215 0.05 4.97 4.15
C GLY A 215 1.26 4.25 4.75
N TYR A 216 1.26 4.02 6.06
CA TYR A 216 2.27 3.22 6.73
C TYR A 216 2.35 1.79 6.17
N PHE A 217 1.21 1.14 5.95
CA PHE A 217 1.14 -0.22 5.38
C PHE A 217 1.76 -0.29 3.98
N ALA A 218 1.43 0.69 3.13
CA ALA A 218 1.97 0.81 1.78
C ALA A 218 3.48 1.02 1.79
N GLY A 219 4.01 1.84 2.72
CA GLY A 219 5.45 2.04 2.90
C GLY A 219 6.18 0.75 3.26
N VAL A 220 5.67 -0.01 4.24
CA VAL A 220 6.23 -1.30 4.65
C VAL A 220 6.23 -2.30 3.50
N ALA A 221 5.10 -2.44 2.79
CA ALA A 221 4.98 -3.34 1.65
C ALA A 221 5.95 -2.95 0.51
N ALA A 222 6.02 -1.66 0.17
CA ALA A 222 6.90 -1.15 -0.87
C ALA A 222 8.38 -1.44 -0.57
N TRP A 223 8.82 -1.23 0.68
CA TRP A 223 10.19 -1.58 1.09
C TRP A 223 10.44 -3.08 1.11
N GLY A 224 9.46 -3.89 1.53
CA GLY A 224 9.56 -5.35 1.45
C GLY A 224 9.85 -5.83 0.02
N ILE A 225 9.09 -5.32 -0.96
CA ILE A 225 9.31 -5.63 -2.38
C ILE A 225 10.62 -5.04 -2.91
N ALA A 226 10.97 -3.81 -2.53
CA ALA A 226 12.20 -3.16 -2.99
C ALA A 226 13.46 -3.91 -2.50
N LEU A 227 13.49 -4.31 -1.22
CA LEU A 227 14.59 -5.09 -0.66
C LEU A 227 14.68 -6.46 -1.33
N LEU A 228 13.55 -7.13 -1.60
CA LEU A 228 13.56 -8.40 -2.32
C LEU A 228 14.13 -8.23 -3.73
N ALA A 229 13.73 -7.18 -4.45
CA ALA A 229 14.24 -6.88 -5.78
C ALA A 229 15.75 -6.61 -5.76
N VAL A 230 16.24 -5.87 -4.75
CA VAL A 230 17.66 -5.61 -4.55
C VAL A 230 18.43 -6.90 -4.23
N ALA A 231 17.90 -7.76 -3.36
CA ALA A 231 18.54 -9.03 -3.00
C ALA A 231 18.72 -9.97 -4.19
N VAL A 232 17.74 -9.98 -5.11
CA VAL A 232 17.72 -10.87 -6.28
C VAL A 232 18.51 -10.28 -7.46
N HIS A 233 18.36 -8.98 -7.75
CA HIS A 233 18.82 -8.39 -9.02
C HIS A 233 20.01 -7.44 -8.92
N ALA A 234 20.30 -6.87 -7.75
CA ALA A 234 21.29 -5.78 -7.63
C ALA A 234 22.72 -6.22 -7.29
N GLY A 235 22.99 -7.53 -7.17
CA GLY A 235 24.34 -8.05 -6.90
C GLY A 235 24.94 -7.57 -5.57
N THR A 236 24.13 -7.46 -4.51
CA THR A 236 24.60 -6.97 -3.20
C THR A 236 25.61 -7.91 -2.54
N ARG A 237 26.47 -7.37 -1.67
CA ARG A 237 27.47 -8.16 -0.91
C ARG A 237 26.84 -9.21 0.03
N PHE A 238 25.66 -8.92 0.58
CA PHE A 238 24.97 -9.78 1.54
C PHE A 238 23.50 -10.01 1.14
N PRO A 239 23.23 -10.74 0.05
CA PRO A 239 21.87 -10.88 -0.49
C PRO A 239 20.92 -11.58 0.49
N GLY A 240 21.42 -12.52 1.31
CA GLY A 240 20.63 -13.20 2.32
C GLY A 240 20.13 -12.27 3.43
N LEU A 241 20.93 -11.30 3.88
CA LEU A 241 20.51 -10.33 4.90
C LEU A 241 19.47 -9.35 4.34
N VAL A 242 19.67 -8.89 3.11
CA VAL A 242 18.70 -8.02 2.43
C VAL A 242 17.37 -8.77 2.21
N ALA A 243 17.43 -10.03 1.81
CA ALA A 243 16.25 -10.87 1.66
C ALA A 243 15.55 -11.17 3.00
N ALA A 244 16.30 -11.38 4.09
CA ALA A 244 15.72 -11.50 5.42
C ALA A 244 15.00 -10.19 5.83
N GLY A 245 15.58 -9.02 5.56
CA GLY A 245 14.92 -7.73 5.77
C GLY A 245 13.63 -7.59 4.96
N ALA A 246 13.63 -8.04 3.70
CA ALA A 246 12.42 -8.10 2.88
C ALA A 246 11.35 -9.01 3.51
N GLY A 247 11.76 -10.21 3.96
CA GLY A 247 10.89 -11.17 4.64
C GLY A 247 10.29 -10.64 5.93
N LEU A 248 11.07 -9.94 6.76
CA LEU A 248 10.56 -9.30 7.98
C LEU A 248 9.48 -8.28 7.66
N LEU A 249 9.70 -7.39 6.69
CA LEU A 249 8.73 -6.36 6.30
C LEU A 249 7.46 -6.96 5.67
N LEU A 250 7.61 -7.95 4.78
CA LEU A 250 6.46 -8.60 4.16
C LEU A 250 5.66 -9.44 5.17
N GLY A 251 6.35 -10.17 6.06
CA GLY A 251 5.73 -10.91 7.16
C GLY A 251 5.01 -9.96 8.12
N TRP A 252 5.64 -8.85 8.51
CA TRP A 252 5.01 -7.80 9.30
C TRP A 252 3.79 -7.20 8.60
N GLY A 253 3.88 -6.95 7.28
CA GLY A 253 2.77 -6.48 6.46
C GLY A 253 1.51 -7.36 6.55
N VAL A 254 1.66 -8.69 6.59
CA VAL A 254 0.55 -9.63 6.76
C VAL A 254 -0.16 -9.46 8.12
N PHE A 255 0.53 -8.94 9.13
CA PHE A 255 -0.04 -8.58 10.45
C PHE A 255 -0.44 -7.12 10.57
N LEU A 256 -0.11 -6.27 9.60
CA LEU A 256 -0.65 -4.92 9.47
C LEU A 256 -2.02 -4.94 8.78
N SER A 257 -2.20 -5.77 7.76
CA SER A 257 -3.46 -5.90 7.05
C SER A 257 -3.59 -7.27 6.37
N TYR A 258 -4.76 -7.90 6.52
CA TYR A 258 -5.10 -9.16 5.84
C TYR A 258 -4.91 -9.08 4.32
N GLY A 259 -5.22 -7.92 3.72
CA GLY A 259 -5.08 -7.70 2.27
C GLY A 259 -3.63 -7.71 1.79
N LEU A 260 -2.66 -7.42 2.65
CA LEU A 260 -1.24 -7.44 2.27
C LEU A 260 -0.69 -8.85 2.03
N MET A 261 -1.44 -9.91 2.34
CA MET A 261 -1.14 -11.27 1.87
C MET A 261 -0.99 -11.30 0.33
N LEU A 262 -1.73 -10.45 -0.40
CA LEU A 262 -1.64 -10.34 -1.86
C LEU A 262 -0.29 -9.79 -2.35
N MET A 263 0.52 -9.16 -1.49
CA MET A 263 1.89 -8.76 -1.83
C MET A 263 2.83 -9.97 -2.06
N GLY A 264 2.37 -11.19 -1.73
CA GLY A 264 3.03 -12.42 -2.19
C GLY A 264 3.11 -12.51 -3.73
N LEU A 265 2.14 -11.97 -4.47
CA LEU A 265 2.16 -12.00 -5.94
C LEU A 265 3.30 -11.16 -6.55
N PRO A 266 3.47 -9.86 -6.22
CA PRO A 266 4.63 -9.10 -6.68
C PRO A 266 5.95 -9.66 -6.14
N ALA A 267 5.98 -10.22 -4.92
CA ALA A 267 7.18 -10.89 -4.40
C ALA A 267 7.59 -12.10 -5.25
N LEU A 268 6.62 -12.95 -5.64
CA LEU A 268 6.83 -14.06 -6.55
C LEU A 268 7.28 -13.58 -7.93
N ALA A 269 6.67 -12.51 -8.46
CA ALA A 269 7.07 -11.92 -9.73
C ALA A 269 8.54 -11.46 -9.71
N VAL A 270 9.00 -10.84 -8.62
CA VAL A 270 10.41 -10.46 -8.44
C VAL A 270 11.32 -11.68 -8.47
N LEU A 271 10.97 -12.76 -7.76
CA LEU A 271 11.76 -13.99 -7.71
C LEU A 271 11.84 -14.68 -9.08
N VAL A 272 10.71 -14.80 -9.78
CA VAL A 272 10.62 -15.47 -11.10
C VAL A 272 11.27 -14.65 -12.20
N SER A 273 11.33 -13.32 -12.07
CA SER A 273 12.01 -12.45 -13.05
C SER A 273 13.54 -12.58 -13.05
N SER A 274 14.13 -13.30 -12.08
CA SER A 274 15.57 -13.51 -12.03
C SER A 274 16.07 -14.31 -13.22
N LYS A 275 17.15 -13.82 -13.87
CA LYS A 275 17.86 -14.58 -14.91
C LYS A 275 18.60 -15.79 -14.34
N ASP A 276 18.97 -15.73 -13.07
CA ASP A 276 19.60 -16.83 -12.34
C ASP A 276 18.64 -17.36 -11.28
N TRP A 277 18.06 -18.54 -11.52
CA TRP A 277 17.15 -19.20 -10.57
C TRP A 277 17.83 -19.45 -9.21
N ARG A 278 19.16 -19.62 -9.17
CA ARG A 278 19.90 -19.80 -7.92
C ARG A 278 19.90 -18.53 -7.08
N ALA A 279 19.98 -17.35 -7.71
CA ALA A 279 19.86 -16.07 -7.00
C ALA A 279 18.47 -15.92 -6.37
N GLY A 280 17.42 -16.31 -7.11
CA GLY A 280 16.05 -16.36 -6.58
C GLY A 280 15.92 -17.27 -5.35
N LEU A 281 16.43 -18.51 -5.44
CA LEU A 281 16.37 -19.44 -4.30
C LEU A 281 17.19 -19.01 -3.09
N ARG A 282 18.36 -18.41 -3.31
CA ARG A 282 19.20 -17.88 -2.23
C ARG A 282 18.51 -16.74 -1.46
N ALA A 283 17.69 -15.94 -2.14
CA ALA A 283 16.88 -14.91 -1.49
C ALA A 283 15.62 -15.49 -0.82
N LEU A 284 15.00 -16.51 -1.43
CA LEU A 284 13.76 -17.11 -0.94
C LEU A 284 13.90 -17.66 0.48
N GLY A 285 14.95 -18.45 0.75
CA GLY A 285 15.15 -19.08 2.07
C GLY A 285 15.15 -18.06 3.23
N PRO A 286 16.07 -17.08 3.25
CA PRO A 286 16.12 -16.06 4.29
C PRO A 286 14.85 -15.22 4.39
N ALA A 287 14.22 -14.87 3.25
CA ALA A 287 12.97 -14.11 3.25
C ALA A 287 11.82 -14.91 3.90
N VAL A 288 11.67 -16.18 3.55
CA VAL A 288 10.62 -17.06 4.11
C VAL A 288 10.85 -17.30 5.59
N VAL A 289 12.09 -17.59 6.01
CA VAL A 289 12.42 -17.79 7.43
C VAL A 289 12.10 -16.54 8.25
N ALA A 290 12.47 -15.36 7.75
CA ALA A 290 12.19 -14.10 8.42
C ALA A 290 10.68 -13.80 8.50
N ALA A 291 9.93 -14.01 7.41
CA ALA A 291 8.48 -13.83 7.41
C ALA A 291 7.78 -14.83 8.36
N ALA A 292 8.22 -16.08 8.36
CA ALA A 292 7.72 -17.12 9.25
C ALA A 292 8.02 -16.79 10.72
N ALA A 293 9.19 -16.22 11.03
CA ALA A 293 9.53 -15.80 12.39
C ALA A 293 8.53 -14.76 12.94
N VAL A 294 8.07 -13.81 12.11
CA VAL A 294 7.01 -12.87 12.49
C VAL A 294 5.71 -13.61 12.79
N ALA A 295 5.29 -14.53 11.92
CA ALA A 295 4.08 -15.31 12.11
C ALA A 295 4.12 -16.18 13.37
N VAL A 296 5.26 -16.84 13.62
CA VAL A 296 5.49 -17.63 14.83
C VAL A 296 5.47 -16.75 16.07
N ALA A 297 6.04 -15.54 16.03
CA ALA A 297 6.01 -14.62 17.17
C ALA A 297 4.57 -14.27 17.58
N PHE A 298 3.69 -13.97 16.62
CA PHE A 298 2.27 -13.72 16.89
C PHE A 298 1.52 -14.97 17.37
N ALA A 299 1.80 -16.14 16.76
CA ALA A 299 1.20 -17.40 17.18
C ALA A 299 1.56 -17.75 18.64
N VAL A 300 2.85 -17.61 19.00
CA VAL A 300 3.34 -17.83 20.37
C VAL A 300 2.77 -16.78 21.34
N ALA A 301 2.58 -15.54 20.89
CA ALA A 301 1.90 -14.50 21.67
C ALA A 301 0.39 -14.75 21.85
N GLY A 302 -0.16 -15.81 21.23
CA GLY A 302 -1.54 -16.24 21.39
C GLY A 302 -2.52 -15.67 20.37
N PHE A 303 -2.03 -15.12 19.24
CA PHE A 303 -2.89 -14.61 18.18
C PHE A 303 -2.92 -15.58 16.98
N SER A 304 -4.13 -16.06 16.64
CA SER A 304 -4.38 -16.86 15.45
C SER A 304 -4.81 -15.96 14.28
N TRP A 305 -3.99 -15.88 13.24
CA TRP A 305 -4.30 -15.08 12.04
C TRP A 305 -5.56 -15.56 11.34
N PHE A 306 -5.74 -16.88 11.22
CA PHE A 306 -6.89 -17.49 10.54
C PHE A 306 -8.20 -17.25 11.28
N GLU A 307 -8.18 -17.40 12.62
CA GLU A 307 -9.35 -17.11 13.46
C GLU A 307 -9.74 -15.64 13.32
N GLY A 308 -8.77 -14.73 13.43
CA GLY A 308 -9.02 -13.30 13.24
C GLY A 308 -9.63 -13.01 11.86
N TYR A 309 -9.12 -13.64 10.79
CA TYR A 309 -9.68 -13.47 9.44
C TYR A 309 -11.14 -13.92 9.34
N THR A 310 -11.48 -15.09 9.90
CA THR A 310 -12.87 -15.57 9.95
C THR A 310 -13.78 -14.61 10.72
N LEU A 311 -13.32 -14.08 11.86
CA LEU A 311 -14.09 -13.14 12.67
C LEU A 311 -14.26 -11.78 11.98
N VAL A 312 -13.27 -11.31 11.22
CA VAL A 312 -13.40 -10.10 10.38
C VAL A 312 -14.44 -10.31 9.28
N GLN A 313 -14.48 -11.48 8.64
CA GLN A 313 -15.54 -11.80 7.68
C GLN A 313 -16.91 -11.78 8.35
N GLN A 314 -17.05 -12.36 9.54
CA GLN A 314 -18.30 -12.30 10.30
C GLN A 314 -18.71 -10.85 10.60
N ARG A 315 -17.78 -10.02 11.08
CA ARG A 315 -18.02 -8.59 11.34
C ARG A 315 -18.45 -7.85 10.06
N TYR A 316 -17.82 -8.16 8.94
CA TYR A 316 -18.17 -7.57 7.64
C TYR A 316 -19.64 -7.84 7.29
N TRP A 317 -20.13 -9.07 7.51
CA TRP A 317 -21.53 -9.43 7.31
C TRP A 317 -22.49 -8.81 8.34
N GLN A 318 -22.05 -8.58 9.57
CA GLN A 318 -22.82 -7.86 10.61
C GLN A 318 -23.00 -6.37 10.28
N GLY A 319 -22.03 -5.76 9.61
CA GLY A 319 -22.01 -4.34 9.32
C GLY A 319 -22.35 -4.04 7.85
N ILE A 320 -21.34 -3.61 7.10
CA ILE A 320 -21.53 -2.91 5.83
C ILE A 320 -21.81 -3.81 4.64
N ALA A 321 -21.76 -5.15 4.78
CA ALA A 321 -21.95 -6.06 3.64
C ALA A 321 -23.31 -5.86 2.93
N HIS A 322 -24.36 -5.53 3.68
CA HIS A 322 -25.69 -5.26 3.14
C HIS A 322 -25.73 -3.98 2.30
N ASP A 323 -24.87 -3.01 2.61
CA ASP A 323 -24.80 -1.72 1.96
C ASP A 323 -23.74 -1.67 0.84
N ARG A 324 -22.69 -2.47 0.96
CA ARG A 324 -21.57 -2.57 0.00
C ARG A 324 -21.28 -4.04 -0.29
N PRO A 325 -22.08 -4.70 -1.15
CA PRO A 325 -21.85 -6.10 -1.48
C PRO A 325 -20.55 -6.28 -2.27
N PHE A 326 -20.07 -7.53 -2.38
CA PHE A 326 -18.82 -7.84 -3.10
C PHE A 326 -18.77 -7.24 -4.52
N GLN A 327 -19.89 -7.26 -5.25
CA GLN A 327 -19.99 -6.66 -6.57
C GLN A 327 -19.66 -5.16 -6.58
N TYR A 328 -20.07 -4.42 -5.54
CA TYR A 328 -19.72 -3.01 -5.38
C TYR A 328 -18.21 -2.84 -5.21
N TRP A 329 -17.59 -3.62 -4.33
CA TRP A 329 -16.14 -3.54 -4.08
C TRP A 329 -15.31 -3.85 -5.31
N SER A 330 -15.70 -4.83 -6.14
CA SER A 330 -14.95 -5.19 -7.35
C SER A 330 -14.75 -4.02 -8.31
N TRP A 331 -15.80 -3.25 -8.62
CA TRP A 331 -15.67 -2.10 -9.51
C TRP A 331 -15.16 -0.85 -8.76
N ALA A 332 -15.59 -0.62 -7.52
CA ALA A 332 -15.19 0.55 -6.75
C ALA A 332 -13.69 0.52 -6.45
N ASN A 333 -13.13 -0.63 -6.08
CA ASN A 333 -11.69 -0.79 -5.86
C ASN A 333 -10.90 -0.52 -7.14
N LEU A 334 -11.36 -1.00 -8.30
CA LEU A 334 -10.70 -0.72 -9.58
C LEU A 334 -10.70 0.78 -9.90
N ALA A 335 -11.84 1.45 -9.67
CA ALA A 335 -11.97 2.89 -9.88
C ALA A 335 -11.11 3.70 -8.90
N CYS A 336 -11.03 3.27 -7.64
CA CYS A 336 -10.14 3.86 -6.63
C CYS A 336 -8.66 3.68 -7.02
N VAL A 337 -8.26 2.51 -7.53
CA VAL A 337 -6.90 2.29 -8.04
C VAL A 337 -6.58 3.24 -9.18
N VAL A 338 -7.49 3.41 -10.15
CA VAL A 338 -7.33 4.38 -11.25
C VAL A 338 -7.14 5.81 -10.71
N CYS A 339 -7.87 6.19 -9.67
CA CYS A 339 -7.72 7.49 -9.04
C CYS A 339 -6.38 7.63 -8.30
N ALA A 340 -5.95 6.59 -7.59
CA ALA A 340 -4.70 6.55 -6.83
C ALA A 340 -3.48 6.63 -7.74
N ILE A 341 -3.36 5.75 -8.74
CA ILE A 341 -2.19 5.70 -9.62
C ILE A 341 -2.18 6.83 -10.65
N GLY A 342 -3.33 7.47 -10.90
CA GLY A 342 -3.51 8.53 -11.88
C GLY A 342 -3.58 8.04 -13.33
N LEU A 343 -4.17 8.87 -14.20
CA LEU A 343 -4.42 8.52 -15.61
C LEU A 343 -3.14 8.25 -16.41
N GLY A 344 -2.04 8.92 -16.07
CA GLY A 344 -0.73 8.68 -16.70
C GLY A 344 -0.23 7.24 -16.47
N SER A 345 -0.38 6.73 -15.25
CA SER A 345 0.00 5.34 -14.93
C SER A 345 -0.92 4.33 -15.59
N VAL A 346 -2.23 4.61 -15.67
CA VAL A 346 -3.19 3.76 -16.40
C VAL A 346 -2.80 3.66 -17.88
N ALA A 347 -2.47 4.78 -18.52
CA ALA A 347 -1.99 4.81 -19.90
C ALA A 347 -0.62 4.12 -20.06
N GLY A 348 0.22 4.12 -19.03
CA GLY A 348 1.47 3.35 -18.99
C GLY A 348 1.22 1.84 -18.96
N VAL A 349 0.30 1.38 -18.10
CA VAL A 349 -0.07 -0.03 -17.99
C VAL A 349 -0.66 -0.57 -19.28
N SER A 350 -1.48 0.21 -20.00
CA SER A 350 -2.02 -0.24 -21.30
C SER A 350 -0.94 -0.52 -22.34
N ARG A 351 0.23 0.14 -22.24
CA ARG A 351 1.40 -0.15 -23.09
C ARG A 351 2.21 -1.36 -22.66
N VAL A 352 2.12 -1.79 -21.40
CA VAL A 352 2.73 -3.05 -20.95
C VAL A 352 2.03 -4.25 -21.61
N PHE A 353 0.71 -4.13 -21.80
CA PHE A 353 -0.10 -5.12 -22.50
C PHE A 353 -0.17 -4.90 -24.02
N ASP A 354 0.87 -4.31 -24.62
CA ASP A 354 0.95 -4.17 -26.07
C ASP A 354 0.99 -5.56 -26.72
N ARG A 355 -0.14 -5.90 -27.36
CA ARG A 355 -0.35 -7.18 -28.02
C ARG A 355 0.70 -7.45 -29.10
N GLU A 356 1.18 -6.44 -29.80
CA GLU A 356 2.20 -6.61 -30.82
C GLU A 356 3.57 -6.89 -30.20
N ALA A 357 3.94 -6.17 -29.14
CA ALA A 357 5.19 -6.41 -28.42
C ALA A 357 5.20 -7.81 -27.76
N ILE A 358 4.08 -8.22 -27.18
CA ILE A 358 3.90 -9.57 -26.61
C ILE A 358 4.00 -10.63 -27.71
N ARG A 359 3.31 -10.48 -28.84
CA ARG A 359 3.38 -11.41 -29.98
C ARG A 359 4.78 -11.52 -30.58
N ARG A 360 5.52 -10.40 -30.70
CA ARG A 360 6.91 -10.40 -31.21
C ARG A 360 7.88 -11.10 -30.26
N ARG A 361 7.75 -10.89 -28.93
CA ARG A 361 8.58 -11.60 -27.94
C ARG A 361 8.26 -13.09 -27.90
N SER A 362 6.98 -13.44 -27.85
CA SER A 362 6.53 -14.83 -27.76
C SER A 362 6.78 -15.63 -29.04
N GLY A 363 6.68 -15.04 -30.24
CA GLY A 363 6.97 -15.73 -31.49
C GLY A 363 8.38 -16.33 -31.54
N PHE A 364 9.41 -15.59 -31.10
CA PHE A 364 10.79 -16.09 -31.05
C PHE A 364 11.01 -17.13 -29.95
N HIS A 365 10.38 -16.97 -28.78
CA HIS A 365 10.48 -17.92 -27.67
C HIS A 365 9.71 -19.23 -27.96
N LEU A 366 8.57 -19.14 -28.64
CA LEU A 366 7.77 -20.29 -29.09
C LEU A 366 8.47 -21.05 -30.22
N LEU A 367 9.15 -20.36 -31.15
CA LEU A 367 9.98 -21.00 -32.18
C LEU A 367 11.21 -21.71 -31.58
N LEU A 368 11.83 -21.14 -30.54
CA LEU A 368 12.92 -21.78 -29.81
C LEU A 368 12.45 -23.00 -29.00
N LEU A 369 11.28 -22.92 -28.36
CA LEU A 369 10.64 -24.06 -27.69
C LEU A 369 10.21 -25.15 -28.68
N GLY A 370 9.68 -24.77 -29.84
CA GLY A 370 9.32 -25.70 -30.93
C GLY A 370 10.50 -26.31 -31.67
N ARG A 371 11.73 -25.80 -31.47
CA ARG A 371 12.97 -26.36 -32.01
C ARG A 371 13.68 -27.32 -31.06
N TRP A 372 13.21 -27.52 -29.83
CA TRP A 372 13.78 -28.52 -28.93
C TRP A 372 13.37 -29.92 -29.43
N PRO A 373 14.28 -30.76 -29.96
CA PRO A 373 13.93 -32.13 -30.27
C PRO A 373 13.64 -32.87 -28.95
N PRO A 374 12.73 -33.86 -28.91
CA PRO A 374 12.65 -34.76 -27.79
C PRO A 374 13.99 -35.52 -27.66
N LEU A 375 14.84 -35.08 -26.74
CA LEU A 375 15.98 -35.86 -26.26
C LEU A 375 15.44 -36.99 -25.38
N CYS A 376 14.95 -38.06 -26.02
CA CYS A 376 15.00 -39.45 -25.55
C CYS A 376 14.20 -40.36 -26.50
N ALA A 377 14.90 -41.07 -27.39
CA ALA A 377 14.53 -42.42 -27.87
C ALA A 377 15.60 -42.98 -28.82
N ARG A 378 16.76 -43.37 -28.27
CA ARG A 378 17.71 -44.40 -28.73
C ARG A 378 18.52 -44.73 -27.46
N THR A 379 18.58 -45.93 -26.89
CA THR A 379 18.25 -47.32 -27.23
C THR A 379 17.92 -48.04 -25.93
#